data_AF-F2L639-F1
#
_entry.id   AF-F2L639-F1
#
_cell.length_a   1.000
_cell.length_b   1.000
_cell.length_c   1.000
_cell.angle_alpha   90.00
_cell.angle_beta   90.00
_cell.angle_gamma   90.00
#
_symmetry.space_group_name_H-M   'P 1'
#
loop_
_entity.id
_entity.type
_entity.pdbx_description
1 polymer ?
#
loop_
_entity_poly.entity_id
_entity_poly.type
_entity_poly.pdbx_seq_one_letter_code
_entity_poly.pdbx_strand_id
1 'polypeptide(L)'
;MRRLVLLLIVLALISPIFGVWLANLIGYHEPLDVAADMINEAAGRPVLQDIRYQINWTPFIDYTVPGLPDWAGYIVSAFIGLAIYYVLYQVLVARRRRVKGVR
;
A
#
# COMPACT_ATOMS: atom_id res chain seq x y z
N MET A 1 -11.18 17.54 -13.38
CA MET A 1 -11.22 16.06 -13.29
C MET A 1 -10.24 15.37 -14.22
N ARG A 2 -10.28 15.56 -15.56
CA ARG A 2 -9.33 14.90 -16.49
C ARG A 2 -7.85 15.12 -16.13
N ARG A 3 -7.45 16.37 -15.85
CA ARG A 3 -6.08 16.71 -15.41
C ARG A 3 -5.67 16.05 -14.09
N LEU A 4 -6.61 15.94 -13.14
CA LEU A 4 -6.35 15.28 -11.86
C LEU A 4 -6.16 13.77 -12.03
N VAL A 5 -7.00 13.12 -12.84
CA VAL A 5 -6.87 11.68 -13.13
C VAL A 5 -5.54 11.40 -13.83
N LEU A 6 -5.16 12.22 -14.82
CA LEU A 6 -3.85 12.11 -15.47
C LEU A 6 -2.70 12.26 -14.46
N LEU A 7 -2.77 13.25 -13.59
CA LEU A 7 -1.76 13.45 -12.55
C LEU A 7 -1.66 12.23 -11.61
N LEU A 8 -2.80 11.67 -11.19
CA LEU A 8 -2.84 10.49 -10.33
C LEU A 8 -2.27 9.24 -11.02
N ILE A 9 -2.57 9.04 -12.31
CA ILE A 9 -1.99 7.96 -13.11
C ILE A 9 -0.48 8.12 -13.21
N VAL A 10 0.01 9.31 -13.53
CA VAL A 10 1.44 9.60 -13.62
C VAL A 10 2.13 9.36 -12.28
N LEU A 11 1.52 9.81 -11.18
CA LEU A 11 2.06 9.60 -9.84
C LEU A 11 2.10 8.12 -9.47
N ALA A 12 1.06 7.34 -9.81
CA ALA A 12 1.03 5.89 -9.58
C ALA A 12 2.16 5.17 -10.35
N LEU A 13 2.43 5.56 -11.59
CA LEU A 13 3.52 4.99 -12.39
C LEU A 13 4.91 5.36 -11.87
N ILE A 14 5.07 6.56 -11.32
CA ILE A 14 6.33 7.05 -10.74
C ILE A 14 6.55 6.51 -9.32
N SER A 15 5.49 6.09 -8.63
CA SER A 15 5.53 5.70 -7.22
C SER A 15 6.56 4.60 -6.84
N PRO A 16 6.90 3.60 -7.68
CA PRO A 16 7.94 2.61 -7.34
C PRO A 16 9.32 3.20 -7.15
N ILE A 17 9.59 4.40 -7.71
CA ILE A 17 10.85 5.11 -7.48
C ILE A 17 11.06 5.32 -5.98
N PHE A 18 10.00 5.68 -5.25
CA PHE A 18 10.07 5.92 -3.81
C PHE A 18 9.92 4.62 -3.02
N GLY A 19 8.92 3.81 -3.36
CA GLY A 19 8.54 2.65 -2.57
C GLY A 19 9.44 1.42 -2.73
N VAL A 20 10.18 1.33 -3.84
CA VAL A 20 11.02 0.17 -4.15
C VAL A 20 12.47 0.60 -4.33
N TRP A 21 12.77 1.42 -5.33
CA TRP A 21 14.17 1.70 -5.68
C TRP A 21 14.89 2.55 -4.63
N LEU A 22 14.30 3.67 -4.20
CA LEU A 22 14.94 4.53 -3.22
C LEU A 22 15.02 3.86 -1.85
N ALA A 23 13.98 3.13 -1.44
CA ALA A 23 13.97 2.34 -0.22
C ALA A 23 15.09 1.29 -0.21
N ASN A 24 15.27 0.55 -1.30
CA ASN A 24 16.35 -0.42 -1.45
C ASN A 24 17.73 0.25 -1.49
N LEU A 25 17.85 1.42 -2.15
CA LEU A 25 19.11 2.15 -2.27
C LEU A 25 19.65 2.62 -0.91
N ILE A 26 18.77 3.06 -0.02
CA ILE A 26 19.15 3.53 1.33
C ILE A 26 19.17 2.40 2.36
N GLY A 27 18.82 1.17 1.97
CA GLY A 27 18.67 0.04 2.89
C GLY A 27 17.62 0.34 3.97
N TYR A 28 16.46 0.86 3.58
CA TYR A 28 15.40 1.18 4.53
C TYR A 28 14.93 -0.10 5.24
N HIS A 29 14.93 -0.04 6.57
CA HIS A 29 14.34 -1.05 7.44
C HIS A 29 13.18 -0.43 8.20
N GLU A 30 12.08 -1.17 8.32
CA GLU A 30 10.92 -0.71 9.08
C GLU A 30 11.32 -0.53 10.56
N PRO A 31 10.98 0.60 11.23
CA PRO A 31 11.36 0.83 12.62
C PRO A 31 10.92 -0.27 13.58
N LEU A 32 9.80 -0.93 13.26
CA LEU A 32 9.28 -2.03 14.05
C LEU A 32 10.11 -3.32 13.87
N ASP A 33 10.61 -3.59 12.67
CA ASP A 33 11.50 -4.72 12.41
C ASP A 33 12.82 -4.54 13.18
N VAL A 34 13.39 -3.33 13.14
CA VAL A 34 14.60 -2.99 13.91
C VAL A 34 14.37 -3.17 15.41
N ALA A 35 13.22 -2.72 15.94
CA ALA A 35 12.90 -2.91 17.34
C ALA A 35 12.73 -4.39 17.72
N ALA A 36 12.11 -5.19 16.84
CA ALA A 36 11.97 -6.62 17.04
C ALA A 36 13.32 -7.33 17.07
N ASP A 37 14.22 -7.00 16.14
CA ASP A 37 15.58 -7.53 16.08
C ASP A 37 16.38 -7.19 17.35
N MET A 38 16.32 -5.95 17.81
CA MET A 38 16.97 -5.53 19.07
C MET A 38 16.45 -6.30 20.28
N ILE A 39 15.14 -6.56 20.37
CA ILE A 39 14.55 -7.33 21.47
C ILE A 39 14.98 -8.80 21.40
N ASN A 40 15.00 -9.38 20.20
CA ASN A 40 15.43 -10.75 19.97
C ASN A 40 16.91 -10.94 20.31
N GLU A 41 17.76 -9.98 19.93
CA GLU A 41 19.18 -9.96 20.25
C GLU A 41 19.40 -9.84 21.77
N ALA A 42 18.72 -8.90 22.43
CA ALA A 42 18.81 -8.73 23.89
C ALA A 42 18.32 -9.97 24.67
N ALA A 43 17.34 -10.69 24.13
CA ALA A 43 16.82 -11.92 24.73
C ALA A 43 17.64 -13.18 24.37
N GLY A 44 18.57 -13.09 23.41
CA GLY A 44 19.34 -14.23 22.90
C GLY A 44 18.50 -15.33 22.24
N ARG A 45 17.24 -15.04 21.93
CA ARG A 45 16.27 -15.98 21.34
C ARG A 45 15.20 -15.21 20.57
N PRO A 46 14.56 -15.81 19.55
CA PRO A 46 13.44 -15.18 18.85
C PRO A 46 12.22 -15.09 19.78
N VAL A 47 11.94 -13.90 20.29
CA VAL A 47 10.76 -13.56 21.11
C VAL A 47 9.66 -12.99 20.22
N LEU A 48 10.01 -12.10 19.30
CA LEU A 48 9.11 -11.48 18.34
C LEU A 48 9.41 -12.02 16.96
N GLN A 49 8.43 -12.67 16.34
CA GLN A 49 8.53 -13.22 14.99
C GLN A 49 7.57 -12.50 14.07
N ASP A 50 8.03 -12.19 12.86
CA ASP A 50 7.16 -11.69 11.81
C ASP A 50 6.25 -12.80 11.28
N ILE A 51 4.96 -12.65 11.55
CA ILE A 51 3.92 -13.60 11.13
C ILE A 51 3.12 -13.09 9.91
N ARG A 52 3.50 -11.96 9.30
CA ARG A 52 2.77 -11.34 8.17
C ARG A 52 2.56 -12.32 7.02
N TYR A 53 3.56 -13.16 6.74
CA TYR A 53 3.49 -14.18 5.67
C TYR A 53 2.64 -15.40 6.02
N GLN A 54 2.37 -15.64 7.31
CA GLN A 54 1.60 -16.78 7.81
C GLN A 54 0.12 -16.40 7.97
N ILE A 55 -0.12 -15.19 8.51
CA ILE A 55 -1.44 -14.65 8.77
C ILE A 55 -1.50 -13.28 8.09
N ASN A 56 -2.09 -13.26 6.91
CA ASN A 56 -2.47 -12.04 6.19
C ASN A 56 -3.93 -12.12 5.78
N TRP A 57 -4.55 -10.96 5.65
CA TRP A 57 -5.91 -10.82 5.15
C TRP A 57 -5.95 -10.38 3.68
N THR A 58 -4.80 -9.96 3.13
CA THR A 58 -4.68 -9.54 1.72
C THR A 58 -3.68 -10.45 0.99
N PRO A 59 -3.93 -10.75 -0.29
CA PRO A 59 -2.94 -11.37 -1.15
C PRO A 59 -1.84 -10.39 -1.60
N PHE A 60 -1.90 -9.12 -1.16
CA PHE A 60 -1.00 -8.03 -1.57
C PHE A 60 -0.21 -7.50 -0.36
N ILE A 61 0.57 -8.39 0.27
CA ILE A 61 1.48 -8.02 1.36
C ILE A 61 2.48 -6.99 0.85
N ASP A 62 2.70 -5.92 1.61
CA ASP A 62 3.71 -4.89 1.31
C ASP A 62 3.65 -4.37 -0.14
N TYR A 63 2.42 -4.27 -0.68
CA TYR A 63 2.14 -3.86 -2.05
C TYR A 63 2.66 -4.80 -3.15
N THR A 64 3.15 -5.99 -2.78
CA THR A 64 3.56 -7.04 -3.72
C THR A 64 2.35 -7.71 -4.36
N VAL A 65 2.59 -8.34 -5.51
CA VAL A 65 1.58 -9.16 -6.21
C VAL A 65 2.24 -10.48 -6.59
N PRO A 66 1.68 -11.64 -6.20
CA PRO A 66 2.27 -12.93 -6.53
C PRO A 66 2.53 -13.10 -8.03
N GLY A 67 3.75 -13.49 -8.39
CA GLY A 67 4.17 -13.68 -9.78
C GLY A 67 4.56 -12.40 -10.53
N LEU A 68 4.54 -11.23 -9.88
CA LEU A 68 5.06 -9.97 -10.42
C LEU A 68 6.30 -9.50 -9.65
N PRO A 69 7.22 -8.76 -10.31
CA PRO A 69 8.31 -8.10 -9.61
C PRO A 69 7.78 -6.95 -8.74
N ASP A 70 8.50 -6.61 -7.67
CA ASP A 70 8.07 -5.63 -6.65
C ASP A 70 7.63 -4.29 -7.23
N TRP A 71 8.40 -3.76 -8.19
CA TRP A 71 8.06 -2.48 -8.85
C TRP A 71 6.72 -2.55 -9.60
N ALA A 72 6.39 -3.69 -10.23
CA ALA A 72 5.13 -3.88 -10.94
C ALA A 72 3.99 -4.11 -9.95
N GLY A 73 4.24 -4.91 -8.90
CA GLY A 73 3.30 -5.10 -7.80
C GLY A 73 2.89 -3.77 -7.16
N TYR A 74 3.87 -2.89 -6.92
CA TYR A 74 3.64 -1.56 -6.34
C TYR A 74 2.72 -0.69 -7.21
N ILE A 75 2.94 -0.69 -8.54
CA ILE A 75 2.08 0.01 -9.50
C ILE A 75 0.66 -0.56 -9.47
N VAL A 76 0.52 -1.89 -9.52
CA VAL A 76 -0.78 -2.56 -9.52
C VAL A 76 -1.54 -2.24 -8.24
N SER A 77 -0.89 -2.35 -7.08
CA SER A 77 -1.44 -2.00 -5.78
C SER A 77 -1.89 -0.53 -5.71
N ALA A 78 -1.11 0.40 -6.29
CA ALA A 78 -1.50 1.80 -6.39
C ALA A 78 -2.80 1.98 -7.20
N PHE A 79 -2.92 1.32 -8.36
CA PHE A 79 -4.14 1.39 -9.17
C PHE A 79 -5.35 0.75 -8.49
N ILE A 80 -5.16 -0.36 -7.77
CA ILE A 80 -6.23 -0.98 -6.96
C ILE A 80 -6.72 0.02 -5.91
N GLY A 81 -5.81 0.65 -5.16
CA GLY A 81 -6.17 1.67 -4.16
C GLY A 81 -6.93 2.86 -4.78
N LEU A 82 -6.45 3.35 -5.92
CA LEU A 82 -7.11 4.42 -6.69
C LEU A 82 -8.52 4.03 -7.17
N ALA A 83 -8.70 2.79 -7.64
CA ALA A 83 -9.99 2.28 -8.08
C ALA A 83 -10.96 2.17 -6.90
N ILE A 84 -10.53 1.62 -5.77
CA ILE A 84 -11.34 1.52 -4.54
C ILE A 84 -11.75 2.91 -4.08
N TYR A 85 -10.80 3.85 -4.00
CA TYR A 85 -11.08 5.23 -3.59
C TYR A 85 -12.10 5.91 -4.52
N TYR A 86 -11.94 5.73 -5.83
CA TYR A 86 -12.87 6.27 -6.82
C TYR A 86 -14.29 5.70 -6.65
N VAL A 87 -14.43 4.39 -6.45
CA VAL A 87 -15.73 3.75 -6.20
C VAL A 87 -16.36 4.29 -4.92
N LEU A 88 -15.60 4.36 -3.82
CA LEU A 88 -16.10 4.91 -2.56
C LEU A 88 -16.56 6.36 -2.69
N TYR A 89 -15.78 7.20 -3.39
CA TYR A 89 -16.16 8.58 -3.69
C TYR A 89 -17.51 8.63 -4.42
N GLN A 90 -17.69 7.81 -5.46
CA GLN A 90 -18.94 7.79 -6.22
C GLN A 90 -20.14 7.34 -5.37
N VAL A 91 -19.96 6.31 -4.53
CA VAL A 91 -21.01 5.82 -3.62
C VAL A 91 -21.44 6.91 -2.63
N LEU A 92 -20.47 7.60 -2.00
CA LEU A 92 -20.75 8.66 -1.03
C LEU A 92 -21.42 9.88 -1.69
N VAL A 93 -20.95 10.30 -2.87
CA VAL A 93 -21.54 11.41 -3.62
C VAL A 93 -22.95 11.06 -4.10
N ALA A 94 -23.17 9.84 -4.60
CA ALA A 94 -24.49 9.37 -5.03
C ALA A 94 -25.50 9.38 -3.87
N ARG A 95 -25.08 8.92 -2.67
CA ARG A 95 -25.91 9.02 -1.45
C ARG A 95 -26.25 10.46 -1.11
N ARG A 96 -25.29 11.39 -1.18
CA ARG A 96 -25.53 12.83 -0.92
C ARG A 96 -26.55 13.44 -1.88
N ARG A 97 -26.52 13.06 -3.16
CA ARG A 97 -27.49 13.53 -4.17
C ARG A 97 -28.90 13.02 -3.89
N ARG A 98 -29.05 11.75 -3.48
CA ARG A 98 -30.35 11.19 -3.07
C ARG A 98 -30.92 11.90 -1.83
N VAL A 99 -30.11 12.17 -0.82
CA VAL A 99 -30.57 12.88 0.40
C VAL A 99 -31.01 14.32 0.10
N LYS A 100 -30.34 15.01 -0.83
CA LYS A 100 -30.71 16.38 -1.23
C LYS A 100 -31.90 16.45 -2.21
N GLY A 101 -32.22 15.35 -2.91
CA GLY A 101 -33.31 15.26 -3.88
C GLY A 101 -34.66 14.81 -3.31
N VAL A 102 -34.79 14.70 -1.98
CA VAL A 102 -36.06 14.43 -1.27
C VAL A 102 -36.59 15.74 -0.65
N ARG A 103 -36.52 16.84 -1.40
CA ARG A 103 -37.23 18.08 -1.12
C ARG A 103 -38.04 18.49 -2.33
#